data_AF-A9D9P8-F1
#
_entry.id   AF-A9D9P8-F1
#
_cell.length_a   1.000
_cell.length_b   1.000
_cell.length_c   1.000
_cell.angle_alpha   90.00
_cell.angle_beta   90.00
_cell.angle_gamma   90.00
#
_symmetry.space_group_name_H-M   'P 1'
#
loop_
_entity.id
_entity.type
_entity.pdbx_description
1 polymer ?
#
loop_
_entity_poly.entity_id
_entity_poly.type
_entity_poly.pdbx_seq_one_letter_code
_entity_poly.pdbx_strand_id
1 'polypeptide(L)'
;MAFNPNTSDLATCIAELREIQEKYSINPKRIITSRDDTVRELAYSVLAVKNVPDGFTKTRLPVFFDGATTLYISSAAPGAKAPKHSHDEGDGIRFMIGGSIHFGKAELTQGDWMFVPAGVPYEFEVGPQGAIMAYCYQCCCV
;
A
#
# COMPACT_ATOMS: atom_id res chain seq x y z
N MET A 1 9.11 -8.48 25.82
CA MET A 1 8.21 -7.36 25.47
C MET A 1 7.79 -7.54 24.03
N ALA A 2 6.53 -7.23 23.68
CA ALA A 2 6.09 -7.26 22.28
C ALA A 2 6.87 -6.20 21.49
N PHE A 3 7.27 -6.52 20.26
CA PHE A 3 7.92 -5.59 19.35
C PHE A 3 7.02 -4.38 19.10
N ASN A 4 7.51 -3.17 19.36
CA ASN A 4 6.80 -1.92 19.02
C ASN A 4 7.47 -1.28 17.79
N PRO A 5 6.79 -1.24 16.62
CA PRO A 5 7.34 -0.61 15.42
C PRO A 5 7.37 0.92 15.49
N ASN A 6 6.58 1.54 16.37
CA ASN A 6 6.37 2.98 16.42
C ASN A 6 7.27 3.62 17.49
N THR A 7 8.46 4.06 17.08
CA THR A 7 9.45 4.70 17.95
C THR A 7 9.43 6.24 17.89
N SER A 8 8.54 6.83 17.09
CA SER A 8 8.38 8.28 16.91
C SER A 8 6.93 8.63 16.60
N ASP A 9 6.52 9.88 16.82
CA ASP A 9 5.21 10.38 16.44
C ASP A 9 5.17 10.89 14.98
N LEU A 10 3.95 11.07 14.47
CA LEU A 10 3.74 11.45 13.07
C LEU A 10 4.33 12.82 12.75
N ALA A 11 4.20 13.80 13.66
CA ALA A 11 4.69 15.15 13.43
C ALA A 11 6.22 15.18 13.31
N THR A 12 6.90 14.41 14.16
CA THR A 12 8.35 14.23 14.16
C THR A 12 8.81 13.55 12.87
N CYS A 13 8.15 12.47 12.44
CA CYS A 13 8.47 11.83 11.16
C CYS A 13 8.31 12.76 9.95
N ILE A 14 7.28 13.62 9.94
CA ILE A 14 7.07 14.59 8.85
C ILE A 14 8.18 15.65 8.85
N ALA A 15 8.61 16.12 10.03
CA ALA A 15 9.70 17.05 10.15
C ALA A 15 11.01 16.45 9.62
N GLU A 16 11.36 15.23 10.02
CA GLU A 16 12.54 14.50 9.53
C GLU A 16 12.51 14.30 8.01
N LEU A 17 11.35 13.96 7.43
CA LEU A 17 11.22 13.82 5.98
C LEU A 17 11.44 15.14 5.24
N ARG A 18 11.02 16.28 5.81
CA ARG A 18 11.30 17.61 5.25
C ARG A 18 12.79 17.95 5.31
N GLU A 19 13.46 17.62 6.41
CA GLU A 19 14.91 17.80 6.54
C GLU A 19 15.68 16.94 5.53
N ILE A 20 15.27 15.69 5.32
CA ILE A 20 15.86 14.81 4.29
C ILE A 20 15.64 15.39 2.90
N GLN A 21 14.44 15.90 2.61
CA GLN A 21 14.15 16.52 1.32
C GLN A 21 15.05 17.71 1.04
N GLU A 22 15.22 18.60 2.02
CA GLU A 22 16.10 19.77 1.92
C GLU A 22 17.56 19.35 1.77
N LYS A 23 18.05 18.49 2.67
CA LYS A 23 19.45 18.05 2.72
C LYS A 23 19.90 17.33 1.47
N TYR A 24 19.04 16.50 0.87
CA TYR A 24 19.37 15.69 -0.30
C TYR A 24 18.78 16.27 -1.59
N SER A 25 18.27 17.50 -1.57
CA SER A 25 17.70 18.17 -2.75
C SER A 25 16.59 17.36 -3.44
N ILE A 26 15.81 16.59 -2.66
CA ILE A 26 14.64 15.86 -3.15
C ILE A 26 13.48 16.87 -3.22
N ASN A 27 13.13 17.32 -4.42
CA ASN A 27 12.05 18.28 -4.62
C ASN A 27 10.68 17.58 -4.75
N PRO A 28 9.80 17.59 -3.75
CA PRO A 28 8.49 16.93 -3.82
C PRO A 28 7.52 17.60 -4.81
N LYS A 29 7.90 18.73 -5.43
CA LYS A 29 7.12 19.41 -6.48
C LYS A 29 7.43 18.92 -7.90
N ARG A 30 8.30 17.91 -8.06
CA ARG A 30 8.53 17.22 -9.34
C ARG A 30 8.23 15.73 -9.22
N ILE A 31 8.11 15.06 -10.36
CA ILE A 31 8.03 13.59 -10.42
C ILE A 31 9.32 13.02 -9.85
N ILE A 32 9.20 12.21 -8.81
CA ILE A 32 10.29 11.48 -8.15
C ILE A 32 9.96 10.01 -8.23
N THR A 33 10.92 9.19 -8.62
CA THR A 33 10.78 7.74 -8.63
C THR A 33 11.83 7.10 -7.72
N SER A 34 11.61 5.84 -7.34
CA SER A 34 12.64 5.03 -6.69
C SER A 34 13.86 4.73 -7.59
N ARG A 35 13.82 5.16 -8.86
CA ARG A 35 14.92 5.04 -9.81
C ARG A 35 15.78 6.29 -9.90
N ASP A 36 15.33 7.44 -9.40
CA ASP A 36 16.14 8.65 -9.26
C ASP A 36 17.39 8.32 -8.45
N ASP A 37 18.57 8.71 -8.94
CA ASP A 37 19.85 8.28 -8.36
C ASP A 37 19.93 8.60 -6.86
N THR A 38 19.55 9.82 -6.45
CA THR A 38 19.49 10.23 -5.05
C THR A 38 18.54 9.37 -4.22
N VAL A 39 17.37 9.01 -4.74
CA VAL A 39 16.40 8.18 -3.99
C VAL A 39 16.90 6.75 -3.88
N ARG A 40 17.50 6.22 -4.95
CA ARG A 40 18.09 4.87 -4.98
C ARG A 40 19.25 4.74 -3.99
N GLU A 41 20.09 5.77 -3.87
CA GLU A 41 21.19 5.84 -2.89
C GLU A 41 20.68 5.87 -1.43
N LEU A 42 19.56 6.57 -1.18
CA LEU A 42 19.01 6.74 0.16
C LEU A 42 18.07 5.61 0.59
N ALA A 43 17.48 4.87 -0.35
CA ALA A 43 16.44 3.86 -0.11
C ALA A 43 16.81 2.82 0.95
N TYR A 44 18.07 2.38 0.96
CA TYR A 44 18.57 1.33 1.86
C TYR A 44 19.41 1.87 3.02
N SER A 45 19.44 3.19 3.21
CA SER A 45 20.22 3.84 4.26
C SER A 45 19.38 4.83 5.05
N VAL A 46 19.15 6.02 4.50
CA VAL A 46 18.47 7.15 5.14
C VAL A 46 16.96 6.95 5.19
N LEU A 47 16.38 6.38 4.13
CA LEU A 47 14.93 6.11 4.04
C LEU A 47 14.57 4.71 4.55
N ALA A 48 15.58 3.90 4.89
CA ALA A 48 15.36 2.56 5.41
C ALA A 48 14.78 2.60 6.82
N VAL A 49 13.68 1.89 7.03
CA VAL A 49 13.13 1.67 8.37
C VAL A 49 13.98 0.60 9.04
N LYS A 50 14.76 0.99 10.05
CA LYS A 50 15.72 0.09 10.73
C LYS A 50 15.07 -0.79 11.80
N ASN A 51 13.94 -0.37 12.35
CA ASN A 51 13.17 -1.13 13.33
C ASN A 51 12.24 -2.11 12.59
N VAL A 52 12.81 -3.14 11.97
CA VAL A 52 12.10 -4.24 11.28
C VAL A 52 12.58 -5.59 11.82
N PRO A 53 11.74 -6.64 11.87
CA PRO A 53 12.16 -7.98 12.25
C PRO A 53 13.21 -8.56 11.27
N ASP A 54 14.03 -9.49 11.77
CA ASP A 54 15.08 -10.17 10.97
C ASP A 54 14.50 -10.79 9.67
N GLY A 55 15.18 -10.54 8.54
CA GLY A 55 14.82 -11.10 7.23
C GLY A 55 13.85 -10.26 6.37
N PHE A 56 13.38 -9.11 6.86
CA PHE A 56 12.44 -8.24 6.13
C PHE A 56 13.11 -6.98 5.57
N THR A 57 12.78 -6.62 4.32
CA THR A 57 12.91 -5.24 3.83
C THR A 57 11.52 -4.68 3.61
N LYS A 58 11.24 -3.47 4.13
CA LYS A 58 9.95 -2.80 3.99
C LYS A 58 10.15 -1.37 3.52
N THR A 59 9.67 -1.06 2.33
CA THR A 59 9.56 0.32 1.86
C THR A 59 8.18 0.84 2.23
N ARG A 60 8.11 1.69 3.25
CA ARG A 60 6.94 2.52 3.49
C ARG A 60 6.82 3.49 2.30
N LEU A 61 5.67 3.52 1.62
CA LEU A 61 5.40 4.64 0.73
C LEU A 61 5.32 5.90 1.62
N PRO A 62 6.09 6.97 1.33
CA PRO A 62 6.26 8.09 2.24
C PRO A 62 5.05 9.03 2.23
N VAL A 63 3.83 8.48 2.15
CA VAL A 63 2.59 9.24 2.01
C VAL A 63 1.47 8.60 2.82
N PHE A 64 0.66 9.47 3.39
CA PHE A 64 -0.66 9.21 3.98
C PHE A 64 -1.51 10.41 3.56
N PHE A 65 -2.82 10.23 3.42
CA PHE A 65 -3.72 11.36 3.20
C PHE A 65 -4.23 11.87 4.54
N ASP A 66 -4.78 13.08 4.55
CA ASP A 66 -5.40 13.66 5.74
C ASP A 66 -6.70 12.87 6.04
N GLY A 67 -6.61 11.86 6.94
CA GLY A 67 -7.71 10.94 7.30
C GLY A 67 -7.26 9.54 7.74
N ALA A 68 -8.12 8.81 8.47
CA ALA A 68 -7.85 7.43 8.91
C ALA A 68 -7.94 6.45 7.72
N THR A 69 -6.79 6.05 7.17
CA THR A 69 -6.70 5.04 6.11
C THR A 69 -5.71 3.94 6.46
N THR A 70 -6.00 2.71 6.05
CA THR A 70 -5.16 1.52 6.16
C THR A 70 -4.72 1.07 4.76
N LEU A 71 -3.41 0.86 4.57
CA LEU A 71 -2.83 0.46 3.28
C LEU A 71 -2.39 -1.01 3.33
N TYR A 72 -2.80 -1.83 2.36
CA TYR A 72 -2.47 -3.26 2.30
C TYR A 72 -1.87 -3.66 0.96
N ILE A 73 -1.15 -4.78 0.92
CA ILE A 73 -0.82 -5.51 -0.31
C ILE A 73 -1.22 -6.97 -0.07
N SER A 74 -1.91 -7.61 -1.02
CA SER A 74 -2.28 -9.02 -0.96
C SER A 74 -1.84 -9.77 -2.21
N SER A 75 -1.46 -11.03 -2.04
CA SER A 75 -1.33 -12.00 -3.13
C SER A 75 -2.42 -13.05 -3.01
N ALA A 76 -2.99 -13.49 -4.13
CA ALA A 76 -3.97 -14.57 -4.18
C ALA A 76 -3.59 -15.63 -5.22
N ALA A 77 -3.80 -16.90 -4.88
CA ALA A 77 -3.48 -18.02 -5.75
C ALA A 77 -4.46 -18.12 -6.94
N PRO A 78 -4.05 -18.72 -8.07
CA PRO A 78 -4.93 -18.98 -9.21
C PRO A 78 -6.25 -19.66 -8.81
N GLY A 79 -7.39 -19.14 -9.28
CA GLY A 79 -8.71 -19.71 -9.03
C GLY A 79 -9.26 -19.54 -7.61
N ALA A 80 -8.54 -18.85 -6.71
CA ALA A 80 -9.06 -18.53 -5.39
C ALA A 80 -10.30 -17.63 -5.49
N LYS A 81 -11.26 -17.78 -4.56
CA LYS A 81 -12.48 -16.99 -4.55
C LYS A 81 -12.56 -16.17 -3.28
N ALA A 82 -12.87 -14.88 -3.44
CA ALA A 82 -13.36 -14.07 -2.33
C ALA A 82 -14.88 -14.19 -2.30
N PRO A 83 -15.46 -14.88 -1.30
CA PRO A 83 -16.90 -15.03 -1.20
C PRO A 83 -17.56 -13.66 -0.98
N LYS A 84 -18.87 -13.59 -1.22
CA LYS A 84 -19.65 -12.37 -1.03
C LYS A 84 -19.51 -11.80 0.39
N HIS A 85 -19.03 -10.55 0.48
CA HIS A 85 -18.90 -9.80 1.73
C HIS A 85 -18.96 -8.28 1.46
N SER A 86 -19.03 -7.47 2.51
CA SER A 86 -18.97 -6.00 2.46
C SER A 86 -17.98 -5.46 3.49
N HIS A 87 -17.53 -4.22 3.28
CA HIS A 87 -16.77 -3.44 4.26
C HIS A 87 -17.68 -2.37 4.85
N ASP A 88 -18.29 -2.64 5.99
CA ASP A 88 -19.37 -1.76 6.50
C ASP A 88 -18.82 -0.50 7.19
N GLU A 89 -17.59 -0.55 7.69
CA GLU A 89 -16.98 0.52 8.50
C GLU A 89 -16.37 1.66 7.69
N GLY A 90 -16.14 1.48 6.39
CA GLY A 90 -15.53 2.51 5.56
C GLY A 90 -15.24 2.07 4.13
N ASP A 91 -15.03 3.07 3.27
CA ASP A 91 -14.75 2.89 1.85
C ASP A 91 -13.39 2.22 1.61
N GLY A 92 -13.23 1.66 0.42
CA GLY A 92 -12.00 1.02 -0.01
C GLY A 92 -11.66 1.29 -1.46
N ILE A 93 -10.38 1.32 -1.78
CA ILE A 93 -9.92 1.17 -3.15
C ILE A 93 -8.86 0.08 -3.21
N ARG A 94 -8.94 -0.80 -4.21
CA ARG A 94 -7.87 -1.72 -4.57
C ARG A 94 -7.27 -1.39 -5.92
N PHE A 95 -6.00 -1.72 -6.07
CA PHE A 95 -5.21 -1.58 -7.29
C PHE A 95 -4.65 -2.95 -7.66
N MET A 96 -4.76 -3.33 -8.92
CA MET A 96 -4.17 -4.55 -9.46
C MET A 96 -2.69 -4.29 -9.80
N ILE A 97 -1.79 -4.97 -9.10
CA ILE A 97 -0.34 -4.89 -9.33
C ILE A 97 0.12 -5.94 -10.36
N GLY A 98 -0.49 -7.13 -10.35
CA GLY A 98 -0.17 -8.22 -11.26
C GLY A 98 -1.24 -9.30 -11.25
N GLY A 99 -1.32 -10.10 -12.32
CA GLY A 99 -2.36 -11.11 -12.49
C GLY A 99 -3.76 -10.51 -12.74
N SER A 100 -4.82 -11.22 -12.37
CA SER A 100 -6.20 -10.75 -12.60
C SER A 100 -7.22 -11.25 -11.58
N ILE A 101 -8.35 -10.52 -11.48
CA ILE A 101 -9.59 -10.98 -10.83
C ILE A 101 -10.78 -10.81 -11.76
N HIS A 102 -11.77 -11.68 -11.66
CA HIS A 102 -13.06 -11.60 -12.32
C HIS A 102 -14.12 -11.10 -11.33
N PHE A 103 -14.68 -9.92 -11.60
CA PHE A 103 -15.73 -9.29 -10.82
C PHE A 103 -16.97 -9.07 -11.72
N GLY A 104 -18.04 -9.82 -11.49
CA GLY A 104 -19.22 -9.79 -12.34
C GLY A 104 -18.90 -10.16 -13.80
N LYS A 105 -19.04 -9.21 -14.72
CA LYS A 105 -18.68 -9.37 -16.14
C LYS A 105 -17.31 -8.80 -16.50
N ALA A 106 -16.63 -8.14 -15.55
CA ALA A 106 -15.35 -7.51 -15.76
C ALA A 106 -14.21 -8.44 -15.34
N GLU A 107 -13.11 -8.40 -16.07
CA GLU A 107 -11.81 -8.86 -15.61
C GLU A 107 -10.96 -7.62 -15.32
N LEU A 108 -10.40 -7.54 -14.11
CA LEU A 108 -9.48 -6.49 -13.71
C LEU A 108 -8.07 -7.07 -13.69
N THR A 109 -7.18 -6.44 -14.44
CA THR A 109 -5.79 -6.87 -14.69
C THR A 109 -4.81 -5.81 -14.20
N GLN A 110 -3.51 -6.05 -14.33
CA GLN A 110 -2.47 -5.11 -13.90
C GLN A 110 -2.74 -3.66 -14.39
N GLY A 111 -2.76 -2.71 -13.44
CA GLY A 111 -3.05 -1.30 -13.68
C GLY A 111 -4.51 -0.90 -13.44
N ASP A 112 -5.43 -1.87 -13.42
CA ASP A 112 -6.83 -1.63 -13.11
C ASP A 112 -7.05 -1.42 -11.60
N TRP A 113 -8.20 -0.86 -11.25
CA TRP A 113 -8.55 -0.53 -9.87
C TRP A 113 -10.04 -0.73 -9.63
N MET A 114 -10.41 -0.93 -8.37
CA MET A 114 -11.80 -1.07 -7.95
C MET A 114 -12.01 -0.32 -6.64
N PHE A 115 -12.86 0.70 -6.70
CA PHE A 115 -13.40 1.36 -5.51
C PHE A 115 -14.61 0.58 -5.00
N VAL A 116 -14.65 0.35 -3.70
CA VAL A 116 -15.68 -0.41 -2.98
C VAL A 116 -16.25 0.53 -1.90
N PRO A 117 -17.45 1.09 -2.11
CA PRO A 117 -18.09 1.91 -1.09
C PRO A 117 -18.46 1.08 0.14
N ALA A 118 -18.52 1.75 1.29
CA ALA A 118 -18.92 1.14 2.55
C ALA A 118 -20.29 0.45 2.42
N GLY A 119 -20.41 -0.77 2.96
CA GLY A 119 -21.65 -1.54 2.97
C GLY A 119 -22.05 -2.18 1.64
N VAL A 120 -21.31 -1.96 0.53
CA VAL A 120 -21.64 -2.56 -0.77
C VAL A 120 -21.09 -3.99 -0.85
N PRO A 121 -21.95 -5.02 -0.99
CA PRO A 121 -21.49 -6.40 -1.06
C PRO A 121 -20.88 -6.73 -2.42
N TYR A 122 -19.76 -7.45 -2.42
CA TYR A 122 -19.07 -7.88 -3.64
C TYR A 122 -18.41 -9.26 -3.45
N GLU A 123 -18.14 -9.94 -4.56
CA GLU A 123 -17.41 -11.21 -4.62
C GLU A 123 -16.58 -11.24 -5.89
N PHE A 124 -15.47 -11.98 -5.91
CA PHE A 124 -14.64 -12.12 -7.11
C PHE A 124 -13.89 -13.45 -7.12
N GLU A 125 -13.46 -13.86 -8.31
CA GLU A 125 -12.60 -15.02 -8.51
C GLU A 125 -11.25 -14.58 -9.08
N VAL A 126 -10.17 -15.22 -8.65
CA VAL A 126 -8.81 -14.90 -9.10
C VAL A 126 -8.53 -15.63 -10.41
N GLY A 127 -7.95 -14.91 -11.38
CA GLY A 127 -7.60 -15.45 -12.68
C GLY A 127 -6.51 -16.53 -12.63
N PRO A 128 -6.25 -17.20 -13.76
CA PRO A 128 -5.41 -18.40 -13.83
C PRO A 128 -3.92 -18.17 -13.51
N GLN A 129 -3.47 -16.91 -13.45
CA GLN A 129 -2.09 -16.55 -13.12
C GLN A 129 -1.93 -16.06 -11.67
N GLY A 130 -3.01 -16.11 -10.86
CA GLY A 130 -3.04 -15.50 -9.54
C GLY A 130 -3.29 -14.00 -9.61
N ALA A 131 -3.15 -13.31 -8.47
CA ALA A 131 -3.26 -11.86 -8.40
C ALA A 131 -2.33 -11.26 -7.32
N ILE A 132 -1.82 -10.06 -7.57
CA ILE A 132 -1.17 -9.19 -6.60
C ILE A 132 -1.94 -7.88 -6.59
N MET A 133 -2.36 -7.41 -5.42
CA MET A 133 -3.22 -6.25 -5.25
C MET A 133 -2.69 -5.35 -4.15
N ALA A 134 -2.83 -4.03 -4.28
CA ALA A 134 -2.68 -3.07 -3.19
C ALA A 134 -4.04 -2.49 -2.81
N TYR A 135 -4.18 -2.01 -1.58
CA TYR A 135 -5.42 -1.47 -1.04
C TYR A 135 -5.16 -0.20 -0.26
N CYS A 136 -6.15 0.68 -0.26
CA CYS A 136 -6.34 1.74 0.70
C CYS A 136 -7.78 1.65 1.21
N TYR A 137 -7.96 1.36 2.48
CA TYR A 137 -9.27 1.27 3.12
C TYR A 137 -9.42 2.37 4.17
N GLN A 138 -10.65 2.83 4.40
CA GLN A 138 -11.05 3.61 5.58
C GLN A 138 -11.69 2.72 6.66
N CYS A 139 -11.61 1.39 6.48
CA CYS A 139 -11.96 0.38 7.48
C CYS A 139 -10.72 -0.36 7.97
N CYS A 140 -10.90 -1.26 8.95
CA CYS A 140 -9.86 -2.16 9.39
C CYS A 140 -10.20 -3.59 8.98
N CYS A 141 -9.54 -4.11 7.94
CA CYS A 141 -9.56 -5.54 7.67
C CYS A 141 -8.67 -6.23 8.70
N VAL A 142 -9.26 -7.04 9.59
CA VAL A 142 -8.55 -7.94 10.53
C VAL A 142 -8.64 -9.40 10.09
#